data_AF-A0A7T4YIJ5-F1
#
_entry.id   AF-A0A7T4YIJ5-F1
#
_cell.length_a   1.000
_cell.length_b   1.000
_cell.length_c   1.000
_cell.angle_alpha   90.00
_cell.angle_beta   90.00
_cell.angle_gamma   90.00
#
_symmetry.space_group_name_H-M   'P 1'
#
loop_
_entity.id
_entity.type
_entity.pdbx_description
1 polymer ?
#
loop_
_entity_poly.entity_id
_entity_poly.type
_entity_poly.pdbx_seq_one_letter_code
_entity_poly.pdbx_strand_id
1 'polypeptide(L)'
;MMHNKRLKNRAVIHRQRGLSLVEMLLSLAITAMLLTATMVAIDTSFRAYASAAESASTQAATRMVINRLLMMVRNSTAHGPLTLTSARSIDADATESDSTISCNYLEMLDSKGRLVRIEYNKDEQQLYVRLDDNGNFIFDSDETYQPLLGGVTQAVFHVRHRIDRQGVLVLERGSIDLTVMPDRDNTLSIESAEQSEIRVIASTMPRRVER
;
A
#
# COMPACT_ATOMS: atom_id res chain seq x y z
N MET A 1 76.36 -50.77 47.00
CA MET A 1 75.26 -51.23 46.11
C MET A 1 73.97 -50.83 46.82
N MET A 2 72.99 -50.08 46.30
CA MET A 2 72.47 -49.79 44.96
C MET A 2 71.80 -48.41 45.04
N HIS A 3 72.13 -47.47 44.15
CA HIS A 3 71.46 -47.20 42.86
C HIS A 3 70.31 -46.17 42.99
N ASN A 4 70.71 -44.90 42.90
CA ASN A 4 69.87 -43.71 42.89
C ASN A 4 69.19 -43.57 41.50
N LYS A 5 67.89 -43.89 41.39
CA LYS A 5 67.10 -43.68 40.17
C LYS A 5 66.71 -42.20 40.06
N ARG A 6 67.51 -41.40 39.35
CA ARG A 6 67.12 -40.07 38.87
C ARG A 6 66.04 -40.20 37.80
N LEU A 7 64.81 -39.81 38.15
CA LEU A 7 63.72 -39.58 37.19
C LEU A 7 64.09 -38.36 36.34
N LYS A 8 64.38 -38.59 35.05
CA LYS A 8 64.54 -37.52 34.06
C LYS A 8 63.14 -37.01 33.70
N ASN A 9 62.72 -35.91 34.31
CA ASN A 9 61.63 -35.10 33.78
C ASN A 9 62.06 -34.58 32.40
N ARG A 10 61.49 -35.15 31.33
CA ARG A 10 61.59 -34.59 29.99
C ARG A 10 60.65 -33.38 29.95
N ALA A 11 61.21 -32.19 30.04
CA ALA A 11 60.51 -30.97 29.68
C ALA A 11 60.15 -31.06 28.18
N VAL A 12 58.86 -31.17 27.88
CA VAL A 12 58.35 -31.05 26.51
C VAL A 12 58.50 -29.58 26.13
N ILE A 13 59.55 -29.24 25.40
CA ILE A 13 59.72 -27.92 24.82
C ILE A 13 58.67 -27.79 23.71
N HIS A 14 57.56 -27.13 24.01
CA HIS A 14 56.62 -26.67 22.99
C HIS A 14 57.35 -25.61 22.16
N ARG A 15 57.86 -26.02 20.98
CA ARG A 15 58.30 -25.08 19.95
C ARG A 15 57.08 -24.30 19.51
N GLN A 16 56.91 -23.08 20.02
CA GLN A 16 55.99 -22.11 19.46
C GLN A 16 56.49 -21.78 18.05
N ARG A 17 55.90 -22.44 17.04
CA ARG A 17 56.12 -22.10 15.63
C ARG A 17 55.28 -20.86 15.35
N GLY A 18 55.92 -19.74 15.03
CA GLY A 18 55.22 -18.55 14.55
C GLY A 18 54.50 -18.85 13.23
N LEU A 19 53.41 -18.12 12.97
CA LEU A 19 52.64 -18.21 11.73
C LEU A 19 53.53 -17.93 10.52
N SER A 20 53.42 -18.77 9.50
CA SER A 20 54.05 -18.52 8.20
C SER A 20 53.42 -17.29 7.54
N LEU A 21 54.20 -16.50 6.79
CA LEU A 21 53.70 -15.35 6.02
C LEU A 21 52.57 -15.78 5.08
N VAL A 22 52.69 -16.97 4.48
CA VAL A 22 51.66 -17.55 3.62
C VAL A 22 50.37 -17.85 4.39
N GLU A 23 50.46 -18.34 5.62
CA GLU A 23 49.27 -18.59 6.47
C GLU A 23 48.58 -17.27 6.85
N MET A 24 49.35 -16.22 7.15
CA MET A 24 48.79 -14.89 7.44
C MET A 24 48.10 -14.28 6.20
N LEU A 25 48.70 -14.37 5.02
CA LEU A 25 48.09 -13.90 3.78
C LEU A 25 46.83 -14.69 3.43
N LEU A 26 46.84 -16.01 3.60
CA LEU A 26 45.67 -16.85 3.37
C LEU A 26 44.55 -16.49 4.35
N SER A 27 44.88 -16.31 5.62
CA SER A 27 43.93 -15.91 6.66
C SER A 27 43.32 -14.55 6.33
N LEU A 28 44.14 -13.56 5.93
CA LEU A 28 43.70 -12.23 5.54
C LEU A 28 42.82 -12.26 4.28
N ALA A 29 43.15 -13.09 3.29
CA ALA A 29 42.36 -13.23 2.07
C ALA A 29 40.99 -13.84 2.37
N ILE A 30 40.94 -14.87 3.23
CA ILE A 30 39.68 -15.50 3.66
C ILE A 30 38.83 -14.51 4.45
N THR A 31 39.42 -13.80 5.42
CA THR A 31 38.66 -12.82 6.21
C THR A 31 38.17 -11.65 5.36
N ALA A 32 38.98 -11.16 4.41
CA ALA A 32 38.56 -10.13 3.46
C ALA A 32 37.38 -10.61 2.59
N MET A 33 37.46 -11.82 2.03
CA MET A 33 36.35 -12.39 1.24
C MET A 33 35.09 -12.57 2.07
N LEU A 34 35.20 -13.10 3.29
CA LEU A 34 34.05 -13.26 4.18
C LEU A 34 33.45 -11.90 4.56
N LEU A 35 34.29 -10.92 4.87
CA LEU A 35 33.83 -9.57 5.20
C LEU A 35 33.07 -8.94 4.04
N THR A 36 33.62 -9.00 2.81
CA THR A 36 32.94 -8.49 1.61
C THR A 36 31.62 -9.23 1.36
N ALA A 37 31.60 -10.56 1.46
CA ALA A 37 30.38 -11.34 1.28
C ALA A 37 29.30 -10.97 2.32
N THR A 38 29.69 -10.81 3.59
CA THR A 38 28.76 -10.39 4.65
C THR A 38 28.24 -8.97 4.45
N MET A 39 29.08 -8.05 3.98
CA MET A 39 28.65 -6.68 3.71
C MET A 39 27.57 -6.64 2.61
N VAL A 40 27.77 -7.39 1.52
CA VAL A 40 26.78 -7.50 0.43
C VAL A 40 25.49 -8.17 0.91
N ALA A 41 25.59 -9.22 1.72
CA ALA A 41 24.43 -9.91 2.28
C ALA A 41 23.60 -9.00 3.21
N ILE A 42 24.27 -8.19 4.04
CA ILE A 42 23.63 -7.24 4.94
C ILE A 42 22.94 -6.12 4.14
N ASP A 43 23.62 -5.53 3.15
CA ASP A 43 23.04 -4.49 2.28
C ASP A 43 21.76 -4.99 1.59
N THR A 44 21.82 -6.21 1.04
CA THR A 44 20.66 -6.85 0.40
C THR A 44 19.52 -7.11 1.41
N SER A 45 19.85 -7.53 2.63
CA SER A 45 18.86 -7.81 3.68
C SER A 45 18.11 -6.55 4.12
N PHE A 46 18.81 -5.42 4.26
CA PHE A 46 18.16 -4.15 4.63
C PHE A 46 17.22 -3.65 3.55
N ARG A 47 17.62 -3.72 2.28
CA ARG A 47 16.74 -3.33 1.15
C ARG A 47 15.48 -4.19 1.09
N ALA A 48 15.64 -5.51 1.23
CA ALA A 48 14.51 -6.43 1.23
C ALA A 48 13.56 -6.15 2.41
N TYR A 49 14.12 -5.86 3.59
CA TYR A 49 13.32 -5.50 4.76
C TYR A 49 12.56 -4.18 4.59
N ALA A 50 13.23 -3.13 4.09
CA ALA A 50 12.60 -1.83 3.84
C ALA A 50 11.43 -1.96 2.86
N SER A 51 11.66 -2.59 1.71
CA SER A 51 10.61 -2.82 0.70
C SER A 51 9.42 -3.64 1.24
N ALA A 52 9.70 -4.68 2.04
CA ALA A 52 8.65 -5.49 2.66
C ALA A 52 7.87 -4.68 3.71
N ALA A 53 8.54 -3.85 4.50
CA ALA A 53 7.91 -3.00 5.52
C ALA A 53 7.01 -1.93 4.90
N GLU A 54 7.47 -1.25 3.84
CA GLU A 54 6.69 -0.28 3.07
C GLU A 54 5.45 -0.93 2.45
N SER A 55 5.65 -2.06 1.76
CA SER A 55 4.55 -2.81 1.14
C SER A 55 3.50 -3.24 2.17
N ALA A 56 3.94 -3.71 3.34
CA ALA A 56 3.04 -4.07 4.42
C ALA A 56 2.27 -2.86 4.99
N SER A 57 2.96 -1.73 5.15
CA SER A 57 2.35 -0.46 5.61
C SER A 57 1.30 0.04 4.63
N THR A 58 1.63 0.12 3.34
CA THR A 58 0.70 0.53 2.27
C THR A 58 -0.49 -0.40 2.19
N GLN A 59 -0.29 -1.72 2.29
CA GLN A 59 -1.39 -2.68 2.30
C GLN A 59 -2.33 -2.46 3.51
N ALA A 60 -1.78 -2.20 4.69
CA ALA A 60 -2.56 -1.93 5.89
C ALA A 60 -3.37 -0.62 5.77
N ALA A 61 -2.73 0.46 5.33
CA ALA A 61 -3.37 1.75 5.10
C ALA A 61 -4.49 1.65 4.05
N THR A 62 -4.21 0.99 2.92
CA THR A 62 -5.17 0.78 1.84
C THR A 62 -6.40 0.01 2.32
N ARG A 63 -6.21 -1.07 3.10
CA ARG A 63 -7.33 -1.83 3.69
C ARG A 63 -8.16 -0.98 4.65
N MET A 64 -7.52 -0.13 5.46
CA MET A 64 -8.22 0.77 6.37
C MET A 64 -9.09 1.77 5.59
N VAL A 65 -8.53 2.40 4.56
CA VAL A 65 -9.26 3.34 3.69
C VAL A 65 -10.43 2.63 3.03
N ILE A 66 -10.21 1.49 2.38
CA ILE A 66 -11.28 0.72 1.73
C ILE A 66 -12.40 0.37 2.71
N ASN A 67 -12.08 -0.14 3.89
CA ASN A 67 -13.09 -0.45 4.89
C ASN A 67 -13.90 0.79 5.28
N ARG A 68 -13.28 1.97 5.40
CA ARG A 68 -13.99 3.23 5.65
C ARG A 68 -14.88 3.62 4.46
N LEU A 69 -14.41 3.52 3.22
CA LEU A 69 -15.21 3.81 2.03
C LEU A 69 -16.42 2.86 1.92
N LEU A 70 -16.21 1.56 2.12
CA LEU A 70 -17.32 0.60 2.12
C LEU A 70 -18.34 0.92 3.21
N MET A 71 -17.90 1.32 4.40
CA MET A 71 -18.80 1.74 5.48
C MET A 71 -19.56 3.02 5.14
N MET A 72 -18.91 3.99 4.48
CA MET A 72 -19.58 5.21 3.99
C MET A 72 -20.68 4.87 2.99
N VAL A 73 -20.38 4.03 1.99
CA VAL A 73 -21.38 3.55 1.02
C VAL A 73 -22.51 2.77 1.70
N ARG A 74 -22.22 2.03 2.77
CA ARG A 74 -23.29 1.28 3.48
C ARG A 74 -24.22 2.16 4.30
N ASN A 75 -23.71 3.28 4.82
CA ASN A 75 -24.44 4.15 5.74
C ASN A 75 -25.02 5.40 5.06
N SER A 76 -24.62 5.66 3.81
CA SER A 76 -25.19 6.74 3.02
C SER A 76 -26.62 6.45 2.59
N THR A 77 -27.36 7.53 2.35
CA THR A 77 -28.80 7.48 2.05
C THR A 77 -29.09 7.54 0.55
N ALA A 78 -28.21 8.17 -0.22
CA ALA A 78 -28.28 8.24 -1.67
C ALA A 78 -26.88 8.14 -2.27
N HIS A 79 -26.82 7.80 -3.56
CA HIS A 79 -25.61 7.48 -4.28
C HIS A 79 -25.64 8.05 -5.68
N GLY A 80 -24.47 8.37 -6.21
CA GLY A 80 -24.26 8.77 -7.59
C GLY A 80 -22.88 8.34 -8.10
N PRO A 81 -22.61 8.50 -9.40
CA PRO A 81 -23.53 9.00 -10.43
C PRO A 81 -24.68 8.02 -10.70
N LEU A 82 -25.88 8.50 -11.04
CA LEU A 82 -27.04 7.66 -11.38
C LEU A 82 -27.21 7.46 -12.89
N THR A 83 -26.64 8.36 -13.70
CA THR A 83 -26.75 8.35 -15.16
C THR A 83 -25.40 8.60 -15.80
N LEU A 84 -25.18 8.09 -17.01
CA LEU A 84 -23.95 8.36 -17.76
C LEU A 84 -23.75 9.85 -18.03
N THR A 85 -24.83 10.62 -18.25
CA THR A 85 -24.74 12.07 -18.47
C THR A 85 -24.22 12.79 -17.22
N SER A 86 -24.70 12.44 -16.03
CA SER A 86 -24.18 12.99 -14.77
C SER A 86 -22.74 12.55 -14.48
N ALA A 87 -22.37 11.33 -14.88
CA ALA A 87 -20.98 10.87 -14.76
C ALA A 87 -20.04 11.69 -15.65
N ARG A 88 -20.44 11.90 -16.92
CA ARG A 88 -19.65 12.61 -17.92
C ARG A 88 -19.50 14.11 -17.70
N SER A 89 -20.33 14.73 -16.87
CA SER A 89 -20.12 16.14 -16.48
C SER A 89 -18.92 16.33 -15.56
N ILE A 90 -18.41 15.26 -14.94
CA ILE A 90 -17.26 15.30 -14.04
C ILE A 90 -16.12 14.48 -14.62
N ASP A 91 -16.40 13.25 -15.07
CA ASP A 91 -15.45 12.33 -15.66
C ASP A 91 -15.75 12.09 -17.14
N ALA A 92 -15.00 12.77 -18.03
CA ALA A 92 -15.19 12.62 -19.47
C ALA A 92 -15.00 11.18 -19.97
N ASP A 93 -14.20 10.37 -19.27
CA ASP A 93 -13.90 8.98 -19.62
C ASP A 93 -14.97 8.00 -19.08
N ALA A 94 -16.02 8.50 -18.42
CA ALA A 94 -17.05 7.64 -17.86
C ALA A 94 -17.74 6.79 -18.94
N THR A 95 -17.90 5.51 -18.62
CA THR A 95 -18.53 4.50 -19.48
C THR A 95 -19.69 3.83 -18.78
N GLU A 96 -20.67 3.35 -19.54
CA GLU A 96 -21.79 2.58 -19.03
C GLU A 96 -21.87 1.24 -19.77
N SER A 97 -22.00 0.14 -19.01
CA SER A 97 -22.21 -1.20 -19.53
C SER A 97 -23.13 -1.97 -18.57
N ASP A 98 -24.18 -2.62 -19.08
CA ASP A 98 -25.11 -3.44 -18.28
C ASP A 98 -25.58 -2.73 -16.99
N SER A 99 -26.09 -1.50 -17.12
CA SER A 99 -26.54 -0.65 -16.00
C SER A 99 -25.48 -0.39 -14.92
N THR A 100 -24.20 -0.55 -15.28
CA THR A 100 -23.03 -0.26 -14.45
C THR A 100 -22.26 0.90 -15.05
N ILE A 101 -22.14 1.98 -14.29
CA ILE A 101 -21.35 3.15 -14.66
C ILE A 101 -19.94 2.98 -14.09
N SER A 102 -18.92 3.11 -14.93
CA SER A 102 -17.52 3.10 -14.53
C SER A 102 -16.95 4.51 -14.66
N CYS A 103 -16.43 5.06 -13.56
CA CYS A 103 -15.90 6.42 -13.50
C CYS A 103 -14.81 6.55 -12.43
N ASN A 104 -14.13 7.69 -12.39
CA ASN A 104 -13.06 8.00 -11.42
C ASN A 104 -13.57 8.54 -10.06
N TYR A 105 -14.88 8.59 -9.84
CA TYR A 105 -15.44 9.13 -8.60
C TYR A 105 -16.67 8.36 -8.12
N LEU A 106 -17.04 8.57 -6.86
CA LEU A 106 -18.27 8.07 -6.27
C LEU A 106 -18.88 9.16 -5.39
N GLU A 107 -20.14 9.48 -5.64
CA GLU A 107 -20.89 10.44 -4.83
C GLU A 107 -21.87 9.74 -3.92
N MET A 108 -22.07 10.30 -2.74
CA MET A 108 -23.03 9.79 -1.78
C MET A 108 -23.51 10.87 -0.82
N LEU A 109 -24.69 10.66 -0.25
CA LEU A 109 -25.20 11.48 0.85
C LEU A 109 -24.96 10.79 2.17
N ASP A 110 -24.16 11.39 3.04
CA ASP A 110 -23.93 10.92 4.41
C ASP A 110 -25.25 10.87 5.21
N SER A 111 -25.27 10.19 6.36
CA SER A 111 -26.45 10.11 7.23
C SER A 111 -26.90 11.48 7.76
N LYS A 112 -26.02 12.47 7.69
CA LYS A 112 -26.28 13.88 8.06
C LYS A 112 -26.82 14.72 6.88
N GLY A 113 -26.99 14.13 5.70
CA GLY A 113 -27.45 14.83 4.49
C GLY A 113 -26.36 15.64 3.77
N ARG A 114 -25.09 15.46 4.12
CA ARG A 114 -23.96 16.13 3.45
C ARG A 114 -23.57 15.37 2.19
N LEU A 115 -23.27 16.09 1.12
CA LEU A 115 -22.71 15.49 -0.09
C LEU A 115 -21.24 15.13 0.17
N VAL A 116 -20.91 13.88 -0.10
CA VAL A 116 -19.55 13.36 -0.03
C VAL A 116 -19.18 12.79 -1.39
N ARG A 117 -18.06 13.27 -1.94
CA ARG A 117 -17.48 12.73 -3.17
C ARG A 117 -16.13 12.13 -2.86
N ILE A 118 -15.94 10.88 -3.27
CA ILE A 118 -14.65 10.23 -3.30
C ILE A 118 -14.16 10.34 -4.74
N GLU A 119 -12.99 10.91 -4.97
CA GLU A 119 -12.51 11.22 -6.32
C GLU A 119 -11.05 10.79 -6.47
N TYR A 120 -10.74 10.16 -7.59
CA TYR A 120 -9.38 9.83 -7.97
C TYR A 120 -8.79 10.92 -8.87
N ASN A 121 -7.71 11.55 -8.38
CA ASN A 121 -6.93 12.50 -9.14
C ASN A 121 -5.75 11.78 -9.82
N LYS A 122 -5.80 11.66 -11.15
CA LYS A 122 -4.77 11.02 -11.98
C LYS A 122 -3.43 11.78 -11.96
N ASP A 123 -3.47 13.11 -11.89
CA ASP A 123 -2.28 13.96 -11.98
C ASP A 123 -1.45 13.88 -10.69
N GLU A 124 -2.13 13.83 -9.55
CA GLU A 124 -1.48 13.76 -8.24
C GLU A 124 -1.26 12.31 -7.76
N GLN A 125 -1.87 11.33 -8.43
CA GLN A 125 -1.86 9.92 -8.02
C GLN A 125 -2.39 9.73 -6.59
N GLN A 126 -3.48 10.41 -6.26
CA GLN A 126 -4.09 10.35 -4.93
C GLN A 126 -5.60 10.16 -5.01
N LEU A 127 -6.11 9.48 -4.00
CA LEU A 127 -7.54 9.41 -3.73
C LEU A 127 -7.91 10.50 -2.75
N TYR A 128 -8.93 11.28 -3.10
CA TYR A 128 -9.44 12.38 -2.30
C TYR A 128 -10.84 12.12 -1.79
N VAL A 129 -11.16 12.77 -0.68
CA VAL A 129 -12.53 13.00 -0.24
C VAL A 129 -12.84 14.49 -0.30
N ARG A 130 -13.99 14.82 -0.88
CA ARG A 130 -14.63 16.13 -0.82
C ARG A 130 -15.88 16.01 0.03
N LEU A 131 -16.04 16.90 0.99
CA LEU A 131 -17.26 17.04 1.77
C LEU A 131 -17.84 18.44 1.57
N ASP A 132 -19.14 18.47 1.31
CA ASP A 132 -19.93 19.70 1.37
C ASP A 132 -20.28 20.00 2.83
N ASP A 133 -19.66 21.05 3.38
CA ASP A 133 -19.89 21.50 4.75
C ASP A 133 -21.08 22.47 4.86
N ASN A 134 -21.58 22.98 3.72
CA ASN A 134 -22.67 23.94 3.64
C ASN A 134 -24.04 23.27 3.48
N GLY A 135 -24.08 21.99 3.11
CA GLY A 135 -25.32 21.22 2.94
C GLY A 135 -26.15 21.66 1.72
N ASN A 136 -25.52 22.34 0.77
CA ASN A 136 -26.15 22.86 -0.44
C ASN A 136 -26.09 21.86 -1.60
N PHE A 137 -25.51 20.68 -1.39
CA PHE A 137 -25.25 19.66 -2.40
C PHE A 137 -24.38 20.17 -3.56
N ILE A 138 -23.57 21.19 -3.29
CA ILE A 138 -22.67 21.83 -4.23
C ILE A 138 -21.32 21.97 -3.55
N PHE A 139 -20.27 21.56 -4.26
CA PHE A 139 -18.89 21.82 -3.86
C PHE A 139 -18.58 23.28 -4.22
N ASP A 140 -18.42 24.11 -3.19
CA ASP A 140 -18.11 25.54 -3.29
C ASP A 140 -16.82 25.83 -2.48
N SER A 141 -16.46 27.11 -2.31
CA SER A 141 -15.23 27.54 -1.65
C SER A 141 -15.01 27.01 -0.21
N ASP A 142 -16.08 26.59 0.48
CA ASP A 142 -16.04 26.02 1.83
C ASP A 142 -16.14 24.48 1.82
N GLU A 143 -15.49 23.81 0.86
CA GLU A 143 -15.39 22.35 0.85
C GLU A 143 -14.21 21.84 1.69
N THR A 144 -14.43 20.75 2.42
CA THR A 144 -13.31 19.98 2.97
C THR A 144 -12.75 19.09 1.87
N TYR A 145 -11.58 19.43 1.34
CA TYR A 145 -10.82 18.61 0.39
C TYR A 145 -9.60 18.00 1.08
N GLN A 146 -9.59 16.67 1.24
CA GLN A 146 -8.54 15.97 1.97
C GLN A 146 -8.06 14.72 1.24
N PRO A 147 -6.73 14.48 1.17
CA PRO A 147 -6.21 13.23 0.63
C PRO A 147 -6.53 12.07 1.60
N LEU A 148 -7.10 11.00 1.04
CA LEU A 148 -7.39 9.75 1.75
C LEU A 148 -6.25 8.74 1.63
N LEU A 149 -5.67 8.64 0.43
CA LEU A 149 -4.64 7.67 0.11
C LEU A 149 -3.73 8.21 -1.00
N GLY A 150 -2.43 8.21 -0.77
CA GLY A 150 -1.41 8.54 -1.78
C GLY A 150 -0.92 7.31 -2.54
N GLY A 151 -0.18 7.53 -3.63
CA GLY A 151 0.41 6.47 -4.43
C GLY A 151 -0.60 5.66 -5.26
N VAL A 152 -1.80 6.19 -5.49
CA VAL A 152 -2.85 5.53 -6.27
C VAL A 152 -2.55 5.70 -7.76
N THR A 153 -2.09 4.62 -8.40
CA THR A 153 -1.72 4.64 -9.83
C THR A 153 -2.93 4.44 -10.74
N GLN A 154 -3.96 3.75 -10.23
CA GLN A 154 -5.24 3.56 -10.91
C GLN A 154 -6.35 3.47 -9.88
N ALA A 155 -7.49 4.12 -10.13
CA ALA A 155 -8.72 3.85 -9.39
C ALA A 155 -9.94 4.00 -10.29
N VAL A 156 -10.83 3.02 -10.21
CA VAL A 156 -12.10 2.97 -10.94
C VAL A 156 -13.21 2.59 -9.98
N PHE A 157 -14.29 3.36 -10.03
CA PHE A 157 -15.52 3.13 -9.31
C PHE A 157 -16.55 2.56 -10.28
N HIS A 158 -17.10 1.40 -9.94
CA HIS A 158 -18.18 0.75 -10.67
C HIS A 158 -19.47 0.85 -9.88
N VAL A 159 -20.44 1.55 -10.44
CA VAL A 159 -21.70 1.91 -9.80
C VAL A 159 -22.81 1.21 -10.57
N ARG A 160 -23.33 0.11 -10.02
CA ARG A 160 -24.40 -0.67 -10.63
C ARG A 160 -25.75 -0.24 -10.07
N HIS A 161 -26.66 0.13 -10.95
CA HIS A 161 -27.98 0.64 -10.57
C HIS A 161 -29.09 -0.38 -10.81
N ARG A 162 -30.14 -0.23 -10.02
CA ARG A 162 -31.40 -0.94 -10.14
C ARG A 162 -32.55 0.05 -10.01
N ILE A 163 -33.65 -0.20 -10.71
CA ILE A 163 -34.90 0.54 -10.51
C ILE A 163 -35.64 -0.08 -9.31
N ASP A 164 -36.02 0.74 -8.33
CA ASP A 164 -36.83 0.29 -7.20
C ASP A 164 -38.34 0.28 -7.53
N ARG A 165 -39.17 -0.23 -6.61
CA ARG A 165 -40.64 -0.34 -6.80
C ARG A 165 -41.33 0.99 -7.15
N GLN A 166 -40.72 2.11 -6.78
CA GLN A 166 -41.21 3.47 -7.02
C GLN A 166 -40.72 4.06 -8.36
N GLY A 167 -39.97 3.30 -9.17
CA GLY A 167 -39.42 3.78 -10.44
C GLY A 167 -38.14 4.61 -10.31
N VAL A 168 -37.53 4.67 -9.13
CA VAL A 168 -36.33 5.47 -8.84
C VAL A 168 -35.07 4.62 -9.03
N LEU A 169 -34.03 5.19 -9.66
CA LEU A 169 -32.71 4.57 -9.76
C LEU A 169 -32.03 4.59 -8.40
N VAL A 170 -31.69 3.41 -7.90
CA VAL A 170 -30.97 3.22 -6.64
C VAL A 170 -29.69 2.42 -6.90
N LEU A 171 -28.67 2.65 -6.07
CA LEU A 171 -27.46 1.85 -6.11
C LEU A 171 -27.78 0.42 -5.68
N GLU A 172 -27.54 -0.53 -6.57
CA GLU A 172 -27.59 -1.96 -6.26
C GLU A 172 -26.26 -2.41 -5.65
N ARG A 173 -25.15 -1.99 -6.24
CA ARG A 173 -23.80 -2.37 -5.84
C ARG A 173 -22.78 -1.31 -6.24
N GLY A 174 -21.97 -0.88 -5.28
CA GLY A 174 -20.77 -0.08 -5.53
C GLY A 174 -19.54 -0.95 -5.44
N SER A 175 -18.67 -0.91 -6.45
CA SER A 175 -17.37 -1.58 -6.43
C SER A 175 -16.25 -0.57 -6.67
N ILE A 176 -15.13 -0.81 -6.02
CA ILE A 176 -13.93 0.02 -6.07
C ILE A 176 -12.80 -0.91 -6.50
N ASP A 177 -12.14 -0.57 -7.59
CA ASP A 177 -10.92 -1.22 -8.07
C ASP A 177 -9.81 -0.19 -8.03
N LEU A 178 -8.81 -0.42 -7.20
CA LEU A 178 -7.70 0.50 -7.01
C LEU A 178 -6.37 -0.24 -7.06
N THR A 179 -5.38 0.44 -7.60
CA THR A 179 -3.98 0.02 -7.63
C THR A 179 -3.16 1.08 -6.93
N VAL A 180 -2.38 0.66 -5.94
CA VAL A 180 -1.56 1.53 -5.10
C VAL A 180 -0.12 1.07 -5.19
N MET A 181 0.76 2.01 -5.49
CA MET A 181 2.20 1.83 -5.39
C MET A 181 2.63 2.27 -3.98
N PRO A 182 3.41 1.44 -3.26
CA PRO A 182 4.05 1.87 -2.03
C PRO A 182 4.88 3.14 -2.27
N ASP A 183 4.84 4.06 -1.31
CA ASP A 183 5.62 5.28 -1.43
C ASP A 183 7.11 4.94 -1.45
N ARG A 184 7.88 5.69 -2.24
CA ARG A 184 9.32 5.57 -2.29
C ARG A 184 9.89 6.74 -1.51
N ASP A 185 10.41 6.50 -0.31
CA ASP A 185 11.29 7.48 0.33
C ASP A 185 12.69 7.44 -0.33
N ASN A 186 12.73 7.67 -1.65
CA ASN A 186 13.91 7.47 -2.49
C ASN A 186 14.79 8.72 -2.46
N THR A 187 15.40 9.00 -1.31
CA THR A 187 16.55 9.93 -1.26
C THR A 187 17.87 9.25 -1.60
N LEU A 188 17.89 7.92 -1.71
CA LEU A 188 19.08 7.11 -2.00
C LEU A 188 18.88 6.23 -3.25
N SER A 189 19.72 6.45 -4.26
CA SER A 189 19.77 5.68 -5.53
C SER A 189 20.07 4.18 -5.36
N ILE A 190 20.31 3.76 -4.11
CA ILE A 190 20.63 2.41 -3.68
C ILE A 190 19.35 1.62 -3.36
N GLU A 191 18.14 2.17 -3.40
CA GLU A 191 16.92 1.41 -3.01
C GLU A 191 16.03 0.94 -4.18
N SER A 192 16.62 0.64 -5.36
CA SER A 192 15.88 0.08 -6.51
C SER A 192 15.53 -1.41 -6.36
N ALA A 193 14.84 -1.80 -5.29
CA ALA A 193 14.06 -3.04 -5.32
C ALA A 193 12.77 -2.78 -6.10
N GLU A 194 12.41 -3.66 -7.05
CA GLU A 194 11.10 -3.60 -7.70
C GLU A 194 10.01 -3.78 -6.63
N GLN A 195 9.34 -2.69 -6.26
CA GLN A 195 8.15 -2.74 -5.42
C GLN A 195 6.98 -3.23 -6.26
N SER A 196 6.27 -4.25 -5.76
CA SER A 196 5.05 -4.73 -6.39
C SER A 196 3.92 -3.76 -6.11
N GLU A 197 3.17 -3.43 -7.16
CA GLU A 197 1.89 -2.73 -7.01
C GLU A 197 0.91 -3.59 -6.21
N ILE A 198 0.08 -2.91 -5.41
CA ILE A 198 -0.97 -3.53 -4.60
C ILE A 198 -2.30 -3.19 -5.24
N ARG A 199 -2.95 -4.18 -5.87
CA ARG A 199 -4.32 -4.04 -6.37
C ARG A 199 -5.33 -4.51 -5.32
N VAL A 200 -6.31 -3.68 -5.04
CA VAL A 200 -7.42 -3.97 -4.13
C VAL A 200 -8.73 -3.79 -4.88
N ILE A 201 -9.54 -4.84 -4.86
CA ILE A 201 -10.90 -4.81 -5.39
C ILE A 201 -11.84 -5.05 -4.22
N ALA A 202 -12.79 -4.14 -4.05
CA ALA A 202 -13.80 -4.24 -3.01
C ALA A 202 -15.17 -3.93 -3.59
N SER A 203 -16.20 -4.54 -3.01
CA SER A 203 -17.58 -4.31 -3.42
C SER A 203 -18.49 -4.31 -2.20
N THR A 204 -19.51 -3.46 -2.24
CA THR A 204 -20.51 -3.35 -1.18
C THR A 204 -21.88 -3.02 -1.74
N MET A 205 -22.90 -3.34 -0.97
CA MET A 205 -24.28 -2.96 -1.23
C MET A 205 -24.73 -1.98 -0.15
N PRO A 206 -25.48 -0.92 -0.51
CA PRO A 206 -26.10 -0.03 0.46
C PRO A 206 -27.02 -0.81 1.40
N ARG A 207 -27.21 -0.31 2.62
CA ARG A 207 -28.28 -0.83 3.47
C ARG A 207 -29.63 -0.47 2.82
N ARG A 208 -30.53 -1.44 2.71
CA ARG A 208 -31.91 -1.16 2.30
C ARG A 208 -32.51 -0.22 3.33
N VAL A 209 -32.75 1.03 2.93
CA VAL A 209 -33.63 1.91 3.68
C VAL A 209 -35.04 1.53 3.22
N GLU A 210 -35.67 0.60 3.93
CA GLU A 210 -37.12 0.40 3.76
C GLU A 210 -37.80 1.71 4.14
N ARG A 211 -38.43 2.36 3.17
CA ARG A 211 -39.25 3.55 3.37
C ARG A 211 -40.64 3.30 2.80
#